data_AF-A0A2H6MZ48-F1
#
_entry.id   AF-A0A2H6MZ48-F1
#
_cell.length_a   1.000
_cell.length_b   1.000
_cell.length_c   1.000
_cell.angle_alpha   90.00
_cell.angle_beta   90.00
_cell.angle_gamma   90.00
#
_symmetry.space_group_name_H-M   'P 1'
#
loop_
_entity.id
_entity.type
_entity.pdbx_description
1 polymer ?
#
loop_
_entity_poly.entity_id
_entity_poly.type
_entity_poly.pdbx_seq_one_letter_code
_entity_poly.pdbx_strand_id
1 'polypeptide(L)'
;MYKKQKEEHELGMQVVNKVKYLGIWLTARCSSIKKDNYDKLITQILNDLDNWAKIQLSLLGRIAIIKMNVLPKLLFLFQTVPVKLGKKFFKELNKQISKFIWQKKKARVK
;
A
#
# COMPACT_ATOMS: atom_id res chain seq x y z
N MET A 1 0.08 32.21 19.60
CA MET A 1 0.92 31.96 18.42
C MET A 1 2.37 32.37 18.66
N TYR A 2 2.64 33.58 19.18
CA TYR A 2 3.99 34.07 19.47
C TYR A 2 4.84 33.26 20.47
N LYS A 3 4.24 32.63 21.49
CA LYS A 3 4.98 31.78 22.45
C LYS A 3 5.53 30.49 21.83
N LYS A 4 4.75 29.85 20.95
CA LYS A 4 5.08 28.55 20.35
C LYS A 4 6.26 28.64 19.38
N GLN A 5 6.28 29.70 18.57
CA GLN A 5 7.37 29.99 17.63
C GLN A 5 8.70 30.36 18.32
N LYS A 6 8.63 30.86 19.57
CA LYS A 6 9.82 31.26 20.34
C LYS A 6 10.52 30.04 20.96
N GLU A 7 9.75 29.09 21.50
CA GLU A 7 10.24 27.79 22.00
C GLU A 7 10.82 26.91 20.87
N GLU A 8 10.24 26.97 19.67
CA GLU A 8 10.68 26.22 18.48
C GLU A 8 12.11 26.62 18.02
N HIS A 9 12.47 27.89 18.15
CA HIS A 9 13.77 28.41 17.73
C HIS A 9 14.90 28.14 18.75
N GLU A 10 14.56 27.95 20.04
CA GLU A 10 15.52 27.62 21.11
C GLU A 10 15.98 26.15 21.08
N LEU A 11 15.14 25.24 20.57
CA LEU A 11 15.44 23.80 20.48
C LEU A 11 16.12 23.37 19.17
N GLY A 12 16.29 24.28 18.20
CA GLY A 12 16.91 23.99 16.89
C GLY A 12 16.14 22.98 16.02
N MET A 13 14.89 22.68 16.37
CA MET A 13 14.08 21.67 15.67
C MET A 13 13.29 22.29 14.52
N GLN A 14 13.54 21.84 13.28
CA GLN A 14 12.73 22.23 12.14
C GLN A 14 11.38 21.49 12.16
N VAL A 15 10.28 22.24 12.25
CA VAL A 15 8.92 21.68 12.15
C VAL A 15 8.64 21.35 10.68
N VAL A 16 8.77 20.07 10.33
CA VAL A 16 8.44 19.54 8.99
C VAL A 16 7.03 18.94 8.97
N ASN A 17 6.26 19.30 7.95
CA ASN A 17 4.86 18.88 7.79
C ASN A 17 4.70 17.39 7.39
N LYS A 18 5.79 16.74 6.96
CA LYS A 18 5.82 15.38 6.44
C LYS A 18 7.18 14.75 6.72
N VAL A 19 7.18 13.54 7.27
CA VAL A 19 8.39 12.76 7.57
C VAL A 19 8.22 11.34 7.06
N LYS A 20 9.33 10.71 6.64
CA LYS A 20 9.33 9.30 6.23
C LYS A 20 9.93 8.46 7.34
N TYR A 21 9.19 7.45 7.80
CA TYR A 21 9.64 6.53 8.84
C TYR A 21 9.29 5.09 8.42
N LEU A 22 10.29 4.19 8.46
CA LEU A 22 10.15 2.79 8.04
C LEU A 22 9.47 2.60 6.67
N GLY A 23 9.73 3.52 5.74
CA GLY A 23 9.13 3.48 4.41
C GLY A 23 7.75 4.13 4.29
N ILE A 24 7.09 4.45 5.41
CA ILE A 24 5.78 5.09 5.49
C ILE A 24 5.94 6.60 5.59
N TRP A 25 5.14 7.34 4.84
CA TRP A 25 5.01 8.78 4.97
C TRP A 25 4.00 9.13 6.06
N LEU A 26 4.51 9.76 7.12
CA LEU A 26 3.71 10.33 8.20
C LEU A 26 3.47 11.80 7.90
N THR A 27 2.21 12.22 7.92
CA THR A 27 1.81 13.61 7.70
C THR A 27 0.95 14.08 8.85
N ALA A 28 1.10 15.35 9.25
CA ALA A 28 0.26 15.93 10.30
C ALA A 28 -1.24 15.92 9.97
N ARG A 29 -1.59 15.90 8.67
CA ARG A 29 -2.97 15.76 8.17
C ARG A 29 -3.26 14.32 7.78
N CYS A 30 -4.33 13.73 8.32
CA CYS A 30 -4.75 12.36 8.00
C CYS A 30 -5.29 12.18 6.58
N SER A 31 -5.73 13.25 5.92
CA SER A 31 -6.32 13.18 4.58
C SER A 31 -5.34 12.72 3.50
N SER A 32 -4.04 13.05 3.64
CA SER A 32 -2.99 12.66 2.68
C SER A 32 -2.39 11.27 2.94
N ILE A 33 -2.51 10.74 4.16
CA ILE A 33 -1.87 9.48 4.58
C ILE A 33 -2.27 8.31 3.68
N LYS A 34 -3.55 8.21 3.31
CA LYS A 34 -4.03 7.15 2.41
C LYS A 34 -3.39 7.25 1.04
N LYS A 35 -3.41 8.44 0.43
CA LYS A 35 -2.88 8.66 -0.93
C LYS A 35 -1.37 8.41 -0.97
N ASP A 36 -0.65 8.92 0.01
CA ASP A 36 0.80 8.87 0.06
C ASP A 36 1.36 7.45 0.27
N ASN A 37 0.58 6.57 0.91
CA ASN A 37 1.03 5.22 1.27
C ASN A 37 0.23 4.12 0.57
N TYR A 38 -1.09 4.06 0.75
CA TYR A 38 -1.94 2.99 0.20
C TYR A 38 -2.00 3.04 -1.32
N ASP A 39 -2.37 4.18 -1.90
CA ASP A 39 -2.57 4.27 -3.35
C ASP A 39 -1.24 3.99 -4.08
N LYS A 40 -0.13 4.51 -3.54
CA LYS A 40 1.22 4.25 -4.06
C LYS A 40 1.59 2.76 -4.00
N LEU A 41 1.35 2.09 -2.88
CA LEU A 41 1.63 0.66 -2.74
C LEU A 41 0.77 -0.18 -3.69
N ILE A 42 -0.50 0.18 -3.86
CA ILE A 42 -1.40 -0.51 -4.80
C ILE A 42 -0.90 -0.37 -6.23
N THR A 43 -0.51 0.84 -6.67
CA THR A 43 0.06 1.03 -8.01
C THR A 43 1.31 0.17 -8.22
N GLN A 44 2.19 0.08 -7.22
CA GLN A 44 3.37 -0.79 -7.29
C GLN A 44 2.98 -2.27 -7.42
N ILE A 45 2.04 -2.75 -6.60
CA ILE A 45 1.55 -4.12 -6.68
C ILE A 45 0.96 -4.41 -8.06
N LEU A 46 0.19 -3.49 -8.66
CA LEU A 46 -0.38 -3.69 -9.99
C LEU A 46 0.71 -3.81 -11.07
N ASN A 47 1.74 -2.97 -11.00
CA ASN A 47 2.89 -3.06 -11.90
C ASN A 47 3.66 -4.38 -11.72
N ASP A 48 3.87 -4.82 -10.47
CA ASP A 48 4.51 -6.10 -10.15
C ASP A 48 3.70 -7.27 -10.72
N LEU A 49 2.37 -7.26 -10.54
CA LEU A 49 1.47 -8.27 -11.09
C LEU A 49 1.51 -8.32 -12.62
N ASP A 50 1.53 -7.16 -13.29
CA ASP A 50 1.63 -7.11 -14.76
C ASP A 50 2.99 -7.61 -15.27
N ASN A 51 4.07 -7.38 -14.53
CA ASN A 51 5.38 -7.92 -14.86
C ASN A 51 5.45 -9.43 -14.62
N TRP A 52 4.96 -9.93 -13.49
CA TRP A 52 4.90 -11.36 -13.21
C TRP A 52 3.93 -12.10 -14.14
N ALA A 53 2.92 -11.41 -14.68
CA ALA A 53 1.99 -12.01 -15.64
C ALA A 53 2.66 -12.38 -16.96
N LYS A 54 3.79 -11.74 -17.30
CA LYS A 54 4.62 -12.07 -18.46
C LYS A 54 5.41 -13.37 -18.25
N ILE A 55 5.61 -13.76 -16.99
CA ILE A 55 6.31 -15.00 -16.63
C ILE A 55 5.31 -16.15 -16.68
N GLN A 56 5.71 -17.26 -17.32
CA GLN A 56 4.88 -18.46 -17.39
C GLN A 56 4.92 -19.23 -16.06
N LEU A 57 4.05 -18.84 -15.13
CA LEU A 57 3.93 -19.45 -13.81
C LEU A 57 2.72 -20.40 -13.75
N SER A 58 2.90 -21.52 -13.03
CA SER A 58 1.79 -22.41 -12.68
C SER A 58 0.75 -21.67 -11.81
N LEU A 59 -0.46 -22.22 -11.72
CA LEU A 59 -1.50 -21.64 -10.87
C LEU A 59 -1.04 -21.54 -9.40
N LEU A 60 -0.43 -22.62 -8.88
CA LEU A 60 0.12 -22.66 -7.54
C LEU A 60 1.28 -21.66 -7.36
N GLY A 61 2.16 -21.53 -8.36
CA GLY A 61 3.24 -20.55 -8.35
C GLY A 61 2.71 -19.11 -8.25
N ARG A 62 1.64 -18.77 -8.99
CA ARG A 62 0.99 -17.46 -8.91
C ARG A 62 0.39 -17.18 -7.53
N ILE A 63 -0.28 -18.17 -6.94
CA ILE A 63 -0.84 -18.06 -5.58
C ILE A 63 0.28 -17.87 -4.55
N ALA A 64 1.37 -18.63 -4.67
CA ALA A 64 2.51 -18.54 -3.77
C ALA A 64 3.17 -17.16 -3.83
N ILE A 65 3.39 -16.61 -5.03
CA ILE A 65 3.98 -15.28 -5.20
C ILE A 65 3.11 -14.20 -4.53
N ILE A 66 1.79 -14.24 -4.70
CA ILE A 66 0.89 -13.28 -4.05
C ILE A 66 0.97 -13.41 -2.53
N LYS A 67 0.92 -14.64 -2.01
CA LYS A 67 1.03 -14.91 -0.57
C LYS A 67 2.36 -14.45 0.02
N MET A 68 3.46 -14.60 -0.71
CA MET A 68 4.80 -14.30 -0.20
C MET A 68 5.22 -12.84 -0.42
N ASN A 69 4.76 -12.18 -1.48
CA ASN A 69 5.22 -10.83 -1.83
C ASN A 69 4.18 -9.75 -1.58
N VAL A 70 2.91 -10.01 -1.94
CA VAL A 70 1.85 -8.99 -1.88
C VAL A 70 1.22 -8.93 -0.49
N LEU A 71 0.89 -10.09 0.07
CA LEU A 71 0.25 -10.18 1.39
C LEU A 71 1.07 -9.51 2.51
N PRO A 72 2.39 -9.77 2.69
CA PRO A 72 3.14 -9.14 3.78
C PRO A 72 3.25 -7.62 3.62
N LYS A 73 3.40 -7.10 2.39
CA LYS A 73 3.43 -5.64 2.14
C LYS A 73 2.11 -4.97 2.56
N LEU A 74 0.98 -5.58 2.21
CA LEU A 74 -0.34 -5.08 2.59
C LEU A 74 -0.58 -5.19 4.11
N LEU A 75 -0.19 -6.31 4.72
CA LEU A 75 -0.36 -6.54 6.15
C LEU A 75 0.43 -5.52 6.98
N PHE A 76 1.69 -5.27 6.59
CA PHE A 76 2.52 -4.24 7.21
C PHE A 76 1.83 -2.87 7.15
N LEU A 77 1.25 -2.50 5.99
CA LEU A 77 0.57 -1.23 5.85
C LEU A 77 -0.72 -1.14 6.68
N PHE A 78 -1.50 -2.23 6.74
CA PHE A 78 -2.71 -2.30 7.57
C PHE A 78 -2.42 -2.15 9.07
N GLN A 79 -1.29 -2.67 9.54
CA GLN A 79 -0.89 -2.59 10.94
C GLN A 79 -0.27 -1.24 11.30
N THR A 80 0.49 -0.64 10.39
CA THR A 80 1.25 0.59 10.66
C THR A 80 0.45 1.87 10.45
N VAL A 81 -0.57 1.84 9.59
CA VAL A 81 -1.32 3.04 9.20
C VAL A 81 -2.80 2.87 9.55
N PRO A 82 -3.31 3.53 10.62
CA PRO A 82 -4.69 3.41 11.06
C PRO A 82 -5.63 4.20 10.13
N VAL A 83 -5.98 3.60 8.98
CA VAL A 83 -6.91 4.16 8.00
C VAL A 83 -8.09 3.22 7.84
N LYS A 84 -9.31 3.78 7.91
CA LYS A 84 -10.54 3.02 7.65
C LYS A 84 -10.66 2.73 6.16
N LEU A 85 -10.45 1.49 5.76
CA LEU A 85 -10.62 1.03 4.39
C LEU A 85 -12.07 0.62 4.14
N GLY A 86 -12.65 1.09 3.04
CA GLY A 86 -14.01 0.72 2.63
C GLY A 86 -14.05 -0.60 1.87
N LYS A 87 -15.22 -1.26 1.83
CA LYS A 87 -15.45 -2.51 1.10
C LYS A 87 -15.03 -2.44 -0.38
N LYS A 88 -15.19 -1.27 -1.02
CA LYS A 88 -14.81 -1.04 -2.42
C LYS A 88 -13.31 -1.26 -2.67
N PHE A 89 -12.46 -0.89 -1.71
CA PHE A 89 -11.01 -1.08 -1.81
C PHE A 89 -10.66 -2.57 -1.92
N PHE A 90 -11.16 -3.39 -0.98
CA PHE A 90 -10.91 -4.83 -0.98
C PHE A 90 -11.51 -5.52 -2.21
N LYS A 91 -12.67 -5.07 -2.68
CA LYS A 91 -13.29 -5.60 -3.90
C LYS A 91 -12.41 -5.37 -5.14
N GLU A 92 -11.85 -4.17 -5.28
CA GLU A 92 -10.97 -3.87 -6.42
C GLU A 92 -9.64 -4.62 -6.31
N LEU A 93 -9.03 -4.68 -5.13
CA LEU A 93 -7.81 -5.45 -4.90
C LEU A 93 -8.01 -6.94 -5.24
N ASN A 94 -9.09 -7.55 -4.75
CA ASN A 94 -9.42 -8.95 -5.04
C ASN A 94 -9.67 -9.19 -6.52
N LYS A 95 -10.27 -8.23 -7.24
CA LYS A 95 -10.48 -8.33 -8.69
C LYS A 95 -9.14 -8.38 -9.44
N GLN A 96 -8.18 -7.53 -9.07
CA GLN A 96 -6.86 -7.49 -9.73
C GLN A 96 -6.03 -8.74 -9.42
N ILE A 97 -6.01 -9.19 -8.16
CA ILE A 97 -5.37 -10.44 -7.75
C ILE A 97 -5.99 -11.64 -8.48
N SER A 98 -7.31 -11.71 -8.55
CA SER A 98 -8.02 -12.78 -9.25
C SER A 98 -7.68 -12.78 -10.75
N LYS A 99 -7.66 -11.61 -11.39
CA LYS A 99 -7.29 -11.46 -12.80
C LYS A 99 -5.88 -11.99 -13.07
N PHE A 100 -4.93 -11.77 -12.17
CA PHE A 100 -3.58 -12.31 -12.25
C PHE A 100 -3.54 -13.84 -12.07
N ILE A 101 -4.16 -14.35 -11.01
CA ILE A 101 -4.24 -15.80 -10.71
C ILE A 101 -4.85 -16.57 -11.88
N TRP A 102 -5.82 -15.99 -12.57
CA TRP A 102 -6.48 -16.63 -13.71
C TRP A 102 -5.92 -16.23 -15.08
N GLN A 103 -4.85 -15.42 -15.16
CA GLN A 103 -4.25 -15.01 -16.44
C GLN A 103 -5.27 -14.32 -17.38
N LYS A 104 -6.17 -13.50 -16.81
CA LYS A 104 -7.30 -12.88 -17.52
C LYS A 104 -8.30 -13.88 -18.13
N LYS A 105 -8.17 -15.18 -17.86
CA LYS A 105 -9.15 -16.22 -18.22
C LYS A 105 -10.26 -16.27 -17.16
N LYS A 106 -11.41 -16.84 -17.52
CA LYS A 106 -12.49 -17.08 -16.56
C LYS A 106 -12.02 -18.12 -15.53
N ALA A 107 -12.30 -17.84 -14.26
CA ALA A 107 -12.00 -18.77 -13.17
C ALA A 107 -12.64 -20.13 -13.46
N ARG A 108 -11.85 -21.20 -13.40
CA ARG A 108 -12.38 -22.56 -13.49
C ARG A 108 -12.87 -22.97 -12.11
N VAL A 109 -14.11 -22.60 -11.82
CA VAL A 109 -14.86 -23.11 -10.67
C VAL A 109 -16.03 -23.90 -11.24
N LYS A 110 -16.10 -25.18 -10.89
CA LYS A 110 -17.34 -25.98 -10.94
C LYS A 110 -17.93 -25.97 -9.54
#